data_AF-A0AAV8EID0-F1
#
_entry.id   AF-A0AAV8EID0-F1
#
_cell.length_a   1.000
_cell.length_b   1.000
_cell.length_c   1.000
_cell.angle_alpha   90.00
_cell.angle_beta   90.00
_cell.angle_gamma   90.00
#
_symmetry.space_group_name_H-M   'P 1'
#
loop_
_entity.id
_entity.type
_entity.pdbx_description
1 polymer ?
#
loop_
_entity_poly.entity_id
_entity_poly.type
_entity_poly.pdbx_seq_one_letter_code
_entity_poly.pdbx_strand_id
1 'polypeptide(L)'
;MREKNMFLFGYVDMFGNTTQQRVDGITMQQRWRVEVAYDKLFVNSNIERYLHMSLGADLEVENYKKMLSEYEQAKAIGIQEASETTDVGDVKHIIENKKTAADVMDEMVNAWDAEKDEYYEKTGISRPDQIVAADDYFDKEFLEYLG
;
A
#
# COMPACT_ATOMS: atom_id res chain seq x y z
N MET A 1 25.09 -41.73 33.63
CA MET A 1 23.62 -41.52 33.48
C MET A 1 23.12 -40.88 34.77
N ARG A 2 22.49 -39.71 34.83
CA ARG A 2 21.73 -38.93 33.84
C ARG A 2 22.12 -37.45 34.02
N GLU A 3 22.51 -36.79 32.94
CA GLU A 3 22.38 -35.34 32.81
C GLU A 3 20.94 -34.98 33.17
N LYS A 4 20.76 -34.29 34.29
CA LYS A 4 19.46 -33.87 34.78
C LYS A 4 19.50 -32.37 35.01
N ASN A 5 19.22 -31.66 33.92
CA ASN A 5 18.11 -30.72 33.80
C ASN A 5 18.50 -29.54 32.90
N MET A 6 18.52 -29.85 31.61
CA MET A 6 17.98 -29.06 30.50
C MET A 6 17.49 -27.66 30.91
N PHE A 7 18.20 -26.64 30.42
CA PHE A 7 17.77 -25.25 30.44
C PHE A 7 16.41 -25.13 29.76
N LEU A 8 15.35 -24.92 30.54
CA LEU A 8 14.14 -24.30 30.02
C LEU A 8 14.41 -22.81 29.93
N PHE A 9 14.33 -22.26 28.72
CA PHE A 9 14.28 -20.82 28.50
C PHE A 9 13.03 -20.26 29.18
N GLY A 10 13.19 -19.88 30.44
CA GLY A 10 12.28 -19.06 31.23
C GLY A 10 13.16 -18.09 32.02
N TYR A 11 12.78 -16.82 32.05
CA TYR A 11 13.50 -15.79 32.81
C TYR A 11 13.55 -16.20 34.29
N VAL A 12 14.73 -16.59 34.76
CA VAL A 12 14.99 -16.87 36.18
C VAL A 12 15.46 -15.57 36.81
N ASP A 13 14.59 -14.96 37.60
CA ASP A 13 14.89 -13.76 38.36
C ASP A 13 15.80 -14.10 39.55
N MET A 14 17.07 -13.71 39.44
CA MET A 14 18.12 -13.92 40.43
C MET A 14 18.11 -12.85 41.55
N PHE A 15 17.24 -11.86 41.46
CA PHE A 15 17.10 -10.79 42.45
C PHE A 15 15.72 -10.92 43.12
N GLY A 16 15.64 -10.71 44.44
CA GLY A 16 14.44 -10.98 45.25
C GLY A 16 13.24 -10.05 45.00
N ASN A 17 12.78 -9.91 43.76
CA ASN A 17 11.62 -9.09 43.41
C ASN A 17 10.33 -9.74 43.92
N THR A 18 9.37 -8.90 44.29
CA THR A 18 8.05 -9.38 44.69
C THR A 18 7.32 -10.01 43.50
N THR A 19 6.37 -10.91 43.77
CA THR A 19 5.55 -11.53 42.73
C THR A 19 4.89 -10.51 41.81
N GLN A 20 4.51 -9.33 42.34
CA GLN A 20 3.89 -8.25 41.57
C GLN A 20 4.87 -7.63 40.56
N GLN A 21 6.07 -7.24 41.01
CA GLN A 21 7.13 -6.69 40.14
C GLN A 21 7.52 -7.67 39.01
N ARG A 22 7.43 -8.97 39.27
CA ARG A 22 7.65 -10.02 38.26
C ARG A 22 6.55 -10.05 37.21
N VAL A 23 5.30 -9.98 37.63
CA VAL A 23 4.14 -9.92 36.73
C VAL A 23 4.20 -8.66 35.87
N ASP A 24 4.52 -7.52 36.46
CA ASP A 24 4.62 -6.24 35.76
C ASP A 24 5.74 -6.27 34.70
N GLY A 25 6.92 -6.80 35.06
CA GLY A 25 8.04 -6.97 34.13
C GLY A 25 7.73 -7.92 32.96
N ILE A 26 7.05 -9.04 33.23
CA ILE A 26 6.61 -9.99 32.18
C ILE A 26 5.57 -9.32 31.27
N THR A 27 4.62 -8.58 31.85
CA THR A 27 3.58 -7.87 31.11
C THR A 27 4.18 -6.82 30.18
N MET A 28 5.16 -6.06 30.67
CA MET A 28 5.88 -5.07 29.88
C MET A 28 6.67 -5.73 28.74
N GLN A 29 7.35 -6.86 29.00
CA GLN A 29 8.05 -7.61 27.95
C GLN A 29 7.10 -8.20 26.90
N GLN A 30 5.94 -8.69 27.31
CA GLN A 30 4.90 -9.17 26.40
C GLN A 30 4.36 -8.04 25.53
N ARG A 31 4.04 -6.88 26.13
CA ARG A 31 3.57 -5.69 25.42
C ARG A 31 4.60 -5.22 24.39
N TRP A 32 5.86 -5.06 24.78
CA TRP A 32 6.95 -4.68 23.88
C TRP A 32 7.12 -5.67 22.73
N ARG A 33 6.99 -6.97 22.97
CA ARG A 33 7.06 -7.98 21.90
C ARG A 33 5.91 -7.87 20.91
N VAL A 34 4.70 -7.58 21.39
CA VAL A 34 3.52 -7.36 20.54
C VAL A 34 3.71 -6.10 19.70
N GLU A 35 4.20 -5.03 20.30
CA GLU A 35 4.51 -3.75 19.62
C GLU A 35 5.58 -3.93 18.55
N VAL A 36 6.71 -4.56 18.88
CA VAL A 36 7.77 -4.85 17.89
C VAL A 36 7.31 -5.79 16.79
N ALA A 37 6.43 -6.75 17.09
CA ALA A 37 5.85 -7.64 16.08
C ALA A 37 4.88 -6.88 15.18
N TYR A 38 4.05 -6.00 15.74
CA TYR A 38 3.16 -5.11 15.00
C TYR A 38 3.97 -4.21 14.08
N ASP A 39 4.97 -3.52 14.60
CA ASP A 39 5.89 -2.70 13.82
C ASP A 39 6.54 -3.53 12.72
N LYS A 40 7.12 -4.70 13.02
CA LYS A 40 7.79 -5.49 11.97
C LYS A 40 6.87 -6.10 10.94
N LEU A 41 5.64 -6.46 11.30
CA LEU A 41 4.66 -7.04 10.37
C LEU A 41 4.08 -5.96 9.44
N PHE A 42 3.98 -4.72 9.91
CA PHE A 42 3.28 -3.66 9.19
C PHE A 42 4.22 -2.57 8.63
N VAL A 43 5.34 -2.21 9.28
CA VAL A 43 6.22 -1.04 8.96
C VAL A 43 7.07 -1.18 7.69
N ASN A 44 7.03 -2.28 6.94
CA ASN A 44 7.86 -2.37 5.72
C ASN A 44 7.34 -3.37 4.69
N SER A 45 6.03 -3.34 4.45
CA SER A 45 5.48 -4.13 3.37
C SER A 45 5.53 -3.31 2.07
N ASN A 46 5.90 -3.96 0.95
CA ASN A 46 5.66 -3.38 -0.38
C ASN A 46 4.19 -2.96 -0.55
N ILE A 47 3.29 -3.64 0.18
CA ILE A 47 1.85 -3.35 0.25
C ILE A 47 1.61 -1.92 0.74
N GLU A 48 2.23 -1.48 1.83
CA GLU A 48 2.05 -0.10 2.32
C GLU A 48 2.52 0.93 1.30
N ARG A 49 3.68 0.68 0.65
CA ARG A 49 4.13 1.55 -0.46
C ARG A 49 3.12 1.61 -1.59
N TYR A 50 2.51 0.47 -1.95
CA TYR A 50 1.48 0.43 -2.99
C TYR A 50 0.17 1.10 -2.53
N LEU A 51 -0.24 0.96 -1.28
CA LEU A 51 -1.44 1.62 -0.76
C LEU A 51 -1.34 3.15 -0.84
N HIS A 52 -0.15 3.71 -0.63
CA HIS A 52 0.10 5.14 -0.79
C HIS A 52 0.33 5.60 -2.24
N MET A 53 0.44 4.67 -3.19
CA MET A 53 0.72 4.96 -4.59
C MET A 53 -0.56 5.46 -5.29
N SER A 54 -0.45 6.63 -5.91
CA SER A 54 -1.48 7.18 -6.80
C SER A 54 -1.05 6.90 -8.23
N LEU A 55 -1.57 5.83 -8.83
CA LEU A 55 -1.14 5.39 -10.16
C LEU A 55 -1.28 6.51 -11.22
N GLY A 56 -2.34 7.33 -11.11
CA GLY A 56 -2.55 8.47 -12.00
C GLY A 56 -1.48 9.56 -11.88
N ALA A 57 -1.08 9.91 -10.66
CA ALA A 57 -0.09 10.95 -10.40
C ALA A 57 1.34 10.43 -10.60
N ASP A 58 1.64 9.25 -10.08
CA ASP A 58 2.99 8.65 -10.08
C ASP A 58 3.46 8.25 -11.48
N LEU A 59 2.52 7.90 -12.37
CA LEU A 59 2.81 7.62 -13.78
C LEU A 59 2.54 8.81 -14.71
N GLU A 60 2.16 9.98 -14.17
CA GLU A 60 1.79 11.15 -14.97
C GLU A 60 0.79 10.80 -16.10
N VAL A 61 -0.26 10.06 -15.77
CA VAL A 61 -1.17 9.44 -16.76
C VAL A 61 -1.75 10.47 -17.74
N GLU A 62 -2.00 11.70 -17.29
CA GLU A 62 -2.48 12.79 -18.14
C GLU A 62 -1.48 13.19 -19.25
N ASN A 63 -0.18 13.17 -18.96
CA ASN A 63 0.85 13.43 -19.97
C ASN A 63 0.87 12.32 -21.03
N TYR A 64 0.75 11.07 -20.61
CA TYR A 64 0.67 9.93 -21.51
C TYR A 64 -0.61 9.93 -22.35
N LYS A 65 -1.76 10.21 -21.77
CA LYS A 65 -3.03 10.35 -22.50
C LYS A 65 -2.95 11.41 -23.60
N LYS A 66 -2.35 12.56 -23.28
CA LYS A 66 -2.12 13.61 -24.25
C LYS A 66 -1.27 13.11 -25.42
N MET A 67 -0.14 12.46 -25.13
CA MET A 67 0.74 11.89 -26.15
C MET A 67 0.02 10.84 -27.01
N LEU A 68 -0.81 9.99 -26.39
CA LEU A 68 -1.59 8.98 -27.10
C LEU A 68 -2.65 9.60 -28.01
N SER A 69 -3.34 10.65 -27.55
CA SER A 69 -4.31 11.40 -28.36
C SER A 69 -3.65 12.07 -29.56
N GLU A 70 -2.50 12.72 -29.35
CA GLU A 70 -1.71 13.31 -30.44
C GLU A 70 -1.26 12.25 -31.45
N TYR A 71 -0.84 11.08 -30.98
CA TYR A 71 -0.46 9.95 -31.82
C TYR A 71 -1.65 9.43 -32.64
N GLU A 72 -2.82 9.26 -32.04
CA GLU A 72 -4.03 8.82 -32.74
C GLU A 72 -4.48 9.82 -33.81
N GLN A 73 -4.38 11.12 -33.53
CA GLN A 73 -4.64 12.17 -34.51
C GLN A 73 -3.65 12.13 -35.68
N ALA A 74 -2.34 12.05 -35.39
CA ALA A 74 -1.30 11.99 -36.41
C ALA A 74 -1.47 10.75 -37.31
N LYS A 75 -1.83 9.62 -36.71
CA LYS A 75 -2.13 8.36 -37.40
C LYS A 75 -3.35 8.47 -38.31
N ALA A 76 -4.43 9.12 -37.86
CA ALA A 76 -5.61 9.35 -38.67
C ALA A 76 -5.32 10.24 -39.88
N ILE A 77 -4.57 11.34 -39.67
CA ILE A 77 -4.13 12.25 -40.73
C ILE A 77 -3.27 11.50 -41.76
N GLY A 78 -2.27 10.73 -41.31
CA GLY A 78 -1.38 10.00 -42.21
C GLY A 78 -2.11 8.97 -43.11
N ILE A 79 -3.11 8.28 -42.57
CA ILE A 79 -3.93 7.34 -43.36
C ILE A 79 -4.84 8.09 -44.33
N GLN A 80 -5.39 9.23 -43.93
CA GLN A 80 -6.20 10.08 -44.80
C GLN A 80 -5.37 10.64 -45.97
N GLU A 81 -4.19 11.18 -45.70
CA GLU A 81 -3.29 11.70 -46.75
C GLU A 81 -2.82 10.59 -47.70
N ALA A 82 -2.49 9.41 -47.18
CA ALA A 82 -2.12 8.26 -48.01
C ALA A 82 -3.28 7.83 -48.93
N SER A 83 -4.53 7.93 -48.47
CA SER A 83 -5.72 7.58 -49.26
C SER A 83 -5.91 8.42 -50.51
N GLU A 84 -5.30 9.61 -50.58
CA GLU A 84 -5.35 10.49 -51.75
C GLU A 84 -4.46 9.98 -52.90
N THR A 85 -3.43 9.20 -52.59
CA THR A 85 -2.40 8.77 -53.55
C THR A 85 -2.36 7.26 -53.77
N THR A 86 -2.85 6.46 -52.82
CA THR A 86 -2.78 5.00 -52.83
C THR A 86 -4.03 4.40 -52.19
N ASP A 87 -4.42 3.18 -52.58
CA ASP A 87 -5.48 2.45 -51.90
C ASP A 87 -5.05 2.06 -50.48
N VAL A 88 -5.86 2.43 -49.50
CA VAL A 88 -5.63 2.20 -48.06
C VAL A 88 -6.71 1.30 -47.43
N GLY A 89 -7.50 0.60 -48.24
CA GLY A 89 -8.60 -0.26 -47.76
C GLY A 89 -8.17 -1.22 -46.64
N ASP A 90 -7.00 -1.86 -46.81
CA ASP A 90 -6.46 -2.81 -45.84
C ASP A 90 -6.08 -2.17 -44.50
N VAL A 91 -5.73 -0.89 -44.47
CA VAL A 91 -5.30 -0.18 -43.25
C VAL A 91 -6.39 0.73 -42.68
N LYS A 92 -7.54 0.86 -43.32
CA LYS A 92 -8.63 1.72 -42.85
C LYS A 92 -9.16 1.31 -41.47
N HIS A 93 -9.21 0.00 -41.19
CA HIS A 93 -9.64 -0.52 -39.89
C HIS A 93 -8.75 -0.06 -38.72
N ILE A 94 -7.52 0.38 -39.00
CA ILE A 94 -6.53 0.79 -38.00
C ILE A 94 -6.94 2.10 -37.28
N ILE A 95 -7.79 2.94 -37.90
CA ILE A 95 -8.34 4.17 -37.30
C ILE A 95 -9.77 3.98 -36.76
N GLU A 96 -10.38 2.82 -37.00
CA GLU A 96 -11.75 2.50 -36.56
C GLU A 96 -11.78 1.87 -35.16
N ASN A 97 -10.65 1.89 -34.44
CA ASN A 97 -10.56 1.31 -33.11
C ASN A 97 -11.49 2.03 -32.12
N LYS A 98 -12.43 1.28 -31.54
CA LYS A 98 -13.42 1.81 -30.60
C LYS A 98 -12.86 2.14 -29.21
N LYS A 99 -11.71 1.56 -28.87
CA LYS A 99 -11.07 1.72 -27.58
C LYS A 99 -9.66 2.26 -27.80
N THR A 100 -9.42 3.43 -27.27
CA THR A 100 -8.13 4.12 -27.37
C THR A 100 -7.18 3.59 -26.30
N ALA A 101 -5.89 3.82 -26.49
CA ALA A 101 -4.91 3.52 -25.45
C ALA A 101 -5.12 4.40 -24.20
N ALA A 102 -5.69 5.60 -24.36
CA ALA A 102 -6.06 6.48 -23.26
C ALA A 102 -7.20 5.87 -22.42
N ASP A 103 -8.22 5.29 -23.06
CA ASP A 103 -9.32 4.61 -22.36
C ASP A 103 -8.81 3.41 -21.55
N VAL A 104 -7.83 2.67 -22.07
CA VAL A 104 -7.19 1.56 -21.34
C VAL A 104 -6.45 2.08 -20.10
N MET A 105 -5.78 3.24 -20.18
CA MET A 105 -5.12 3.85 -19.01
C MET A 105 -6.14 4.26 -17.95
N ASP A 106 -7.26 4.86 -18.35
CA ASP A 106 -8.33 5.23 -17.44
C ASP A 106 -8.91 4.01 -16.71
N GLU A 107 -9.18 2.93 -17.43
CA GLU A 107 -9.64 1.69 -16.81
C GLU A 107 -8.62 1.14 -15.81
N MET A 108 -7.32 1.21 -16.12
CA MET A 108 -6.27 0.72 -15.22
C MET A 108 -6.17 1.55 -13.93
N VAL A 109 -6.24 2.89 -14.03
CA VAL A 109 -6.23 3.78 -12.86
C VAL A 109 -7.47 3.54 -12.01
N ASN A 110 -8.65 3.48 -12.63
CA ASN A 110 -9.90 3.24 -11.91
C ASN A 110 -9.94 1.86 -11.23
N ALA A 111 -9.43 0.82 -11.90
CA ALA A 111 -9.33 -0.52 -11.31
C ALA A 111 -8.39 -0.53 -10.10
N TRP A 112 -7.25 0.16 -10.19
CA TRP A 112 -6.30 0.29 -9.10
C TRP A 112 -6.91 0.99 -7.88
N ASP A 113 -7.59 2.11 -8.11
CA ASP A 113 -8.22 2.86 -7.02
C ASP A 113 -9.37 2.07 -6.38
N ALA A 114 -10.15 1.33 -7.18
CA ALA A 114 -11.20 0.44 -6.66
C ALA A 114 -10.62 -0.71 -5.80
N GLU A 115 -9.50 -1.33 -6.21
CA GLU A 115 -8.87 -2.41 -5.45
C GLU A 115 -8.31 -1.90 -4.11
N LYS A 116 -7.71 -0.70 -4.09
CA LYS A 116 -7.26 -0.06 -2.84
C LYS A 116 -8.45 0.24 -1.93
N ASP A 117 -9.53 0.77 -2.48
CA ASP A 117 -10.73 1.10 -1.71
C ASP A 117 -11.35 -0.15 -1.06
N GLU A 118 -11.44 -1.25 -1.80
CA GLU A 118 -11.89 -2.55 -1.28
C GLU A 118 -10.95 -3.09 -0.19
N TYR A 119 -9.64 -2.90 -0.34
CA TYR A 119 -8.66 -3.28 0.67
C TYR A 119 -8.87 -2.50 1.99
N TYR A 120 -9.06 -1.19 1.92
CA TYR A 120 -9.32 -0.36 3.10
C TYR A 120 -10.62 -0.77 3.80
N GLU A 121 -11.69 -1.03 3.04
CA GLU A 121 -12.98 -1.47 3.58
C GLU A 121 -12.85 -2.82 4.33
N LYS A 122 -12.14 -3.80 3.74
CA LYS A 122 -11.98 -5.13 4.33
C LYS A 122 -11.07 -5.17 5.55
N THR A 123 -10.03 -4.33 5.58
CA THR A 123 -9.02 -4.34 6.64
C THR A 123 -9.36 -3.40 7.79
N GLY A 124 -10.26 -2.43 7.58
CA GLY A 124 -10.59 -1.39 8.56
C GLY A 124 -9.43 -0.42 8.82
N ILE A 125 -8.38 -0.45 7.99
CA ILE A 125 -7.27 0.49 8.06
C ILE A 125 -7.77 1.85 7.59
N SER A 126 -7.55 2.88 8.41
CA SER A 126 -7.90 4.25 8.05
C SER A 126 -7.17 4.67 6.78
N ARG A 127 -7.90 5.32 5.87
CA ARG A 127 -7.26 5.91 4.70
C ARG A 127 -6.31 7.03 5.14
N PRO A 128 -5.17 7.26 4.46
CA PRO A 128 -4.20 8.27 4.85
C PRO A 128 -4.79 9.69 4.95
N ASP A 129 -5.81 9.98 4.15
CA ASP A 129 -6.62 11.22 4.13
C ASP A 129 -7.60 11.34 5.32
N GLN A 130 -7.81 10.28 6.08
CA GLN A 130 -8.69 10.23 7.26
C GLN A 130 -7.94 10.15 8.60
N ILE A 131 -6.60 10.13 8.58
CA ILE A 131 -5.81 10.22 9.82
C ILE A 131 -5.85 11.67 10.30
N VAL A 132 -6.93 12.02 11.01
CA VAL A 132 -6.88 13.12 11.98
C VAL A 132 -5.83 12.70 13.00
N ALA A 133 -4.81 13.52 13.18
CA ALA A 133 -3.74 13.28 14.15
C ALA A 133 -4.34 12.81 15.47
N ALA A 134 -4.17 11.52 15.77
CA ALA A 134 -4.47 10.96 17.09
C ALA A 134 -3.34 11.30 18.07
N ASP A 135 -2.81 12.53 17.99
CA ASP A 135 -1.93 13.09 19.00
C ASP A 135 -2.86 13.66 20.08
N ASP A 136 -3.16 12.85 21.09
CA ASP A 136 -3.33 13.31 22.50
C ASP A 136 -3.97 12.26 23.43
N TYR A 137 -4.42 11.10 22.94
CA TYR A 137 -5.15 10.15 23.79
C TYR A 137 -4.28 9.10 24.50
N PHE A 138 -3.16 8.68 23.92
CA PHE A 138 -2.37 7.56 24.47
C PHE A 138 -1.26 7.96 25.44
N ASP A 139 -0.77 9.21 25.38
CA ASP A 139 0.32 9.66 26.27
C ASP A 139 -0.14 9.98 27.70
N LYS A 140 -1.43 10.28 27.90
CA LYS A 140 -1.95 10.63 29.23
C LYS A 140 -2.06 9.43 30.17
N GLU A 141 -2.40 8.25 29.65
CA GLU A 141 -2.53 7.04 30.47
C GLU A 141 -1.15 6.45 30.86
N PHE A 142 -0.11 6.73 30.07
CA PHE A 142 1.27 6.30 30.33
C PHE A 142 1.95 7.09 31.46
N LEU A 143 1.59 8.36 31.64
CA LEU A 143 2.19 9.21 32.68
C LEU A 143 1.54 9.01 34.06
N GLU A 144 0.33 8.47 34.15
CA GLU A 144 -0.30 8.15 35.43
C GLU A 144 0.25 6.87 36.08
N TYR A 145 0.81 5.94 35.29
CA TYR A 145 1.37 4.67 35.81
C TYR A 145 2.83 4.75 36.27
N LEU A 146 3.51 5.88 36.06
CA LEU A 146 4.89 6.13 36.47
C LEU A 146 5.02 7.05 37.71
N GLY A 147 3.91 7.31 38.39
CA GLY A 147 3.88 8.01 39.69
C GLY A 147 4.36 7.14 40.85
#